data_AF-A0A7G5ZE17-F1
#
_entry.id   AF-A0A7G5ZE17-F1
#
_cell.length_a   1.000
_cell.length_b   1.000
_cell.length_c   1.000
_cell.angle_alpha   90.00
_cell.angle_beta   90.00
_cell.angle_gamma   90.00
#
_symmetry.space_group_name_H-M   'P 1'
#
loop_
_entity.id
_entity.type
_entity.pdbx_description
1 polymer ?
#
loop_
_entity_poly.entity_id
_entity_poly.type
_entity_poly.pdbx_seq_one_letter_code
_entity_poly.pdbx_strand_id
1 'polypeptide(L)'
;MMRIVRRCTKWLLALAVVAIGGLAGIRAVHSGEDMKKVATMTERMKTVCVGRFLVDVPEDAQVSLKPARVGGFDITRNEESVDQFTNWLSTREAKLVSAANMLGRKNVESSKEIRGEGFVGKILVHSRYRSYSVEKAERKYYETVSIEGHVNKGGATFSFNSEGDDPSRVPVVAALMTQLLSRANDEIPATPGFCINRAVLADPSQKELIESVPMFASFPGHPDLVMAFWSNSGASPGPGLLERSAAALDDTPFMRARSRILREKGRIINGLAGEEFAVKGTELNFATGYSFNWEMAGKEGDPYLPSLSLELRAGVNPRAGGKPVQSSLSEDAMLKLWDKISSSIRLRPTSVEKVAKAEAPAMPLGAYAEAGERCPQSGWWLCTDAGRDVGVLGGQRQYLRAGQKMPQALLLPPQTLWQKVRGLQPSYESRTRTAWKLVDKRERARVDPVVPLAQATLAAQVDAGNAIGSPFSLAQPGAPIGCCAKTGMQCPASGWWRCEESSALDGTRWFAAGSLLPAATFTLPSSGFGRGFGKPESIQRRSLWQLVRHATQPGYDTGDPEPDSEFPDSGLPDAGDAPGNA
;
A
#
# COMPACT_ATOMS: atom_id res chain seq x y z
N MET A 1 7.54 -53.32 -57.03
CA MET A 1 8.07 -52.79 -55.75
C MET A 1 7.47 -51.41 -55.38
N MET A 2 7.58 -50.40 -56.24
CA MET A 2 7.15 -49.01 -55.97
C MET A 2 5.64 -48.81 -55.65
N ARG A 3 4.75 -49.61 -56.24
CA ARG A 3 3.29 -49.59 -55.94
C ARG A 3 2.93 -50.18 -54.57
N ILE A 4 3.69 -51.17 -54.09
CA ILE A 4 3.46 -51.82 -52.79
C ILE A 4 3.91 -50.88 -51.66
N VAL A 5 5.08 -50.24 -51.83
CA VAL A 5 5.59 -49.22 -50.91
C VAL A 5 4.59 -48.08 -50.75
N ARG A 6 4.09 -47.47 -51.84
CA ARG A 6 3.07 -46.41 -51.78
C ARG A 6 1.76 -46.83 -51.10
N ARG A 7 1.36 -48.10 -51.23
CA ARG A 7 0.14 -48.62 -50.60
C ARG A 7 0.37 -48.78 -49.09
N CYS A 8 1.50 -49.34 -48.67
CA CYS A 8 1.90 -49.43 -47.25
C CYS A 8 2.04 -48.05 -46.60
N THR A 9 2.63 -47.05 -47.27
CA THR A 9 2.74 -45.69 -46.72
C THR A 9 1.38 -45.05 -46.48
N LYS A 10 0.41 -45.26 -47.38
CA LYS A 10 -0.97 -44.76 -47.21
C LYS A 10 -1.70 -45.43 -46.05
N TRP A 11 -1.52 -46.74 -45.85
CA TRP A 11 -2.10 -47.47 -44.72
C TRP A 11 -1.47 -47.05 -43.38
N LEU A 12 -0.16 -46.83 -43.34
CA LEU A 12 0.54 -46.31 -42.15
C LEU A 12 0.10 -44.88 -41.79
N LEU A 13 -0.06 -44.00 -42.78
CA LEU A 13 -0.60 -42.66 -42.58
C LEU A 13 -2.06 -42.71 -42.08
N ALA A 14 -2.90 -43.57 -42.66
CA ALA A 14 -4.29 -43.72 -42.21
C ALA A 14 -4.37 -44.25 -40.77
N LEU A 15 -3.56 -45.25 -40.41
CA LEU A 15 -3.47 -45.76 -39.03
C LEU A 15 -2.96 -44.71 -38.06
N ALA A 16 -1.96 -43.92 -38.43
CA ALA A 16 -1.48 -42.80 -37.62
C ALA A 16 -2.57 -41.74 -37.40
N VAL A 17 -3.33 -41.39 -38.44
CA VAL A 17 -4.45 -40.43 -38.33
C VAL A 17 -5.57 -40.96 -37.42
N VAL A 18 -5.94 -42.25 -37.54
CA VAL A 18 -6.94 -42.88 -36.66
C VAL A 18 -6.43 -42.95 -35.21
N ALA A 19 -5.16 -43.29 -35.00
CA ALA A 19 -4.57 -43.32 -33.66
C ALA A 19 -4.50 -41.93 -33.02
N ILE A 20 -4.11 -40.90 -33.79
CA ILE A 20 -4.09 -39.51 -33.33
C ILE A 20 -5.52 -39.03 -33.03
N GLY A 21 -6.48 -39.32 -33.89
CA GLY A 21 -7.89 -38.99 -33.69
C GLY A 21 -8.48 -39.67 -32.45
N GLY A 22 -8.15 -40.95 -32.22
CA GLY A 22 -8.56 -41.71 -31.04
C GLY A 22 -7.96 -41.14 -29.74
N LEU A 23 -6.66 -40.83 -29.73
CA LEU A 23 -6.00 -40.20 -28.58
C LEU A 23 -6.54 -38.79 -28.29
N ALA A 24 -6.84 -38.00 -29.33
CA ALA A 24 -7.48 -36.70 -29.19
C ALA A 24 -8.90 -36.81 -28.62
N GLY A 25 -9.69 -37.79 -29.09
CA GLY A 25 -11.03 -38.08 -28.57
C GLY A 25 -11.01 -38.49 -27.10
N ILE A 26 -10.11 -39.38 -26.70
CA ILE A 26 -9.94 -39.80 -25.29
C ILE A 26 -9.56 -38.61 -24.41
N ARG A 27 -8.64 -37.75 -24.85
CA ARG A 27 -8.26 -36.54 -24.10
C ARG A 27 -9.43 -35.57 -23.95
N ALA A 28 -10.23 -35.37 -24.99
CA ALA A 28 -11.39 -34.48 -24.95
C ALA A 28 -12.45 -34.99 -23.96
N VAL A 29 -12.72 -36.30 -23.94
CA VAL A 29 -13.66 -36.92 -22.98
C VAL A 29 -13.16 -36.76 -21.54
N HIS A 30 -11.88 -37.08 -21.27
CA HIS A 30 -11.31 -36.92 -19.93
C HIS A 30 -11.32 -35.45 -19.47
N SER A 31 -11.00 -34.49 -20.36
CA SER A 31 -11.09 -33.07 -20.03
C SER A 31 -12.54 -32.67 -19.71
N GLY A 32 -13.53 -33.19 -20.45
CA GLY A 32 -14.94 -32.98 -20.18
C GLY A 32 -15.40 -33.52 -18.82
N GLU A 33 -14.89 -34.68 -18.40
CA GLU A 33 -15.16 -35.24 -17.07
C GLU A 33 -14.51 -34.43 -15.96
N ASP A 34 -13.24 -34.04 -16.10
CA ASP A 34 -12.55 -33.23 -15.10
C ASP A 34 -13.18 -31.84 -14.95
N MET A 35 -13.68 -31.26 -16.04
CA MET A 35 -14.44 -30.01 -16.01
C MET A 35 -15.76 -30.14 -15.23
N LYS A 36 -16.40 -31.32 -15.24
CA LYS A 36 -17.55 -31.62 -14.39
C LYS A 36 -17.13 -31.78 -12.94
N LYS A 37 -16.03 -32.48 -12.65
CA LYS A 37 -15.50 -32.60 -11.27
C LYS A 37 -15.25 -31.22 -10.66
N VAL A 38 -14.56 -30.34 -11.38
CA VAL A 38 -14.32 -28.96 -10.91
C VAL A 38 -15.62 -28.17 -10.77
N ALA A 39 -16.60 -28.36 -11.67
CA ALA A 39 -17.91 -27.74 -11.51
C ALA A 39 -18.61 -28.19 -10.22
N THR A 40 -18.59 -29.48 -9.89
CA THR A 40 -19.12 -30.02 -8.62
C THR A 40 -18.34 -29.49 -7.42
N MET A 41 -17.00 -29.51 -7.46
CA MET A 41 -16.14 -28.97 -6.39
C MET A 41 -16.42 -27.49 -6.11
N THR A 42 -16.76 -26.72 -7.14
CA THR A 42 -16.95 -25.26 -7.04
C THR A 42 -18.42 -24.84 -7.03
N GLU A 43 -19.34 -25.80 -6.95
CA GLU A 43 -20.77 -25.56 -6.81
C GLU A 43 -21.06 -24.90 -5.45
N ARG A 44 -20.39 -25.38 -4.40
CA ARG A 44 -20.43 -24.82 -3.05
C ARG A 44 -19.04 -24.40 -2.62
N MET A 45 -18.95 -23.15 -2.21
CA MET A 45 -17.72 -22.52 -1.76
C MET A 45 -17.94 -21.98 -0.36
N LYS A 46 -16.91 -22.05 0.48
CA LYS A 46 -16.87 -21.36 1.76
C LYS A 46 -15.84 -20.24 1.71
N THR A 47 -16.12 -19.15 2.41
CA THR A 47 -15.24 -18.00 2.51
C THR A 47 -14.35 -18.13 3.74
N VAL A 48 -13.05 -17.94 3.57
CA VAL A 48 -12.06 -17.96 4.65
C VAL A 48 -11.53 -16.56 4.91
N CYS A 49 -11.49 -16.16 6.18
CA CYS A 49 -10.84 -14.92 6.62
C CYS A 49 -9.34 -15.15 6.86
N VAL A 50 -8.49 -14.47 6.08
CA VAL A 50 -7.02 -14.56 6.15
C VAL A 50 -6.45 -13.17 6.32
N GLY A 51 -6.05 -12.84 7.55
CA GLY A 51 -5.60 -11.50 7.89
C GLY A 51 -6.73 -10.48 7.68
N ARG A 52 -6.53 -9.53 6.76
CA ARG A 52 -7.54 -8.52 6.38
C ARG A 52 -8.35 -8.89 5.14
N PHE A 53 -8.05 -10.02 4.51
CA PHE A 53 -8.60 -10.41 3.22
C PHE A 53 -9.50 -11.64 3.35
N LEU A 54 -10.35 -11.83 2.35
CA LEU A 54 -11.19 -12.99 2.17
C LEU A 54 -10.80 -13.73 0.89
N VAL A 55 -10.85 -15.05 0.94
CA VAL A 55 -10.70 -15.94 -0.22
C VAL A 55 -11.72 -17.07 -0.11
N ASP A 56 -12.32 -17.42 -1.23
CA ASP A 56 -13.30 -18.50 -1.30
C ASP A 56 -12.62 -19.78 -1.79
N VAL A 57 -12.90 -20.89 -1.11
CA VAL A 57 -12.40 -22.23 -1.43
C VAL A 57 -13.57 -23.21 -1.51
N PRO A 58 -13.45 -24.34 -2.22
CA PRO A 58 -14.42 -25.44 -2.17
C PRO A 58 -14.83 -25.77 -0.73
N GLU A 59 -16.11 -26.04 -0.52
CA GLU A 59 -16.67 -26.28 0.83
C GLU A 59 -15.95 -27.43 1.56
N ASP A 60 -15.57 -28.48 0.83
CA ASP A 60 -14.88 -29.67 1.33
C ASP A 60 -13.36 -29.49 1.53
N ALA A 61 -12.79 -28.36 1.10
CA ALA A 61 -11.37 -28.08 1.27
C ALA A 61 -10.99 -28.01 2.76
N GLN A 62 -9.89 -28.67 3.14
CA GLN A 62 -9.38 -28.61 4.51
C GLN A 62 -8.43 -27.44 4.63
N VAL A 63 -8.83 -26.44 5.41
CA VAL A 63 -8.10 -25.16 5.53
C VAL A 63 -7.36 -25.11 6.87
N SER A 64 -6.12 -24.64 6.84
CA SER A 64 -5.33 -24.37 8.04
C SER A 64 -4.65 -23.01 7.95
N LEU A 65 -4.81 -22.18 8.99
CA LEU A 65 -3.99 -20.99 9.17
C LEU A 65 -2.79 -21.38 10.04
N LYS A 66 -1.59 -21.10 9.55
CA LYS A 66 -0.35 -21.30 10.31
C LYS A 66 -0.14 -20.13 11.29
N PRO A 67 0.83 -20.24 12.22
CA PRO A 67 1.12 -19.15 13.15
C PRO A 67 1.26 -17.82 12.42
N ALA A 68 0.52 -16.83 12.91
CA ALA A 68 0.57 -15.47 12.39
C ALA A 68 1.71 -14.72 13.08
N ARG A 69 2.29 -13.72 12.42
CA ARG A 69 3.25 -12.81 13.04
C ARG A 69 2.67 -11.41 13.07
N VAL A 70 2.51 -10.82 14.25
CA VAL A 70 1.96 -9.47 14.40
C VAL A 70 2.83 -8.67 15.36
N GLY A 71 3.29 -7.50 14.91
CA GLY A 71 4.13 -6.63 15.72
C GLY A 71 5.42 -7.28 16.20
N GLY A 72 5.97 -8.23 15.44
CA GLY A 72 7.18 -8.97 15.80
C GLY A 72 6.95 -10.25 16.62
N PHE A 73 5.71 -10.51 17.08
CA PHE A 73 5.37 -11.69 17.87
C PHE A 73 4.79 -12.79 17.01
N ASP A 74 5.27 -14.02 17.17
CA ASP A 74 4.66 -15.22 16.61
C ASP A 74 3.47 -15.64 17.49
N ILE A 75 2.31 -15.83 16.86
CA ILE A 75 1.04 -16.11 17.53
C ILE A 75 0.59 -17.51 17.18
N THR A 76 0.52 -18.35 18.20
CA THR A 76 0.09 -19.75 18.11
C THR A 76 -1.19 -19.97 18.90
N ARG A 77 -1.96 -20.99 18.54
CA ARG A 77 -3.18 -21.38 19.23
C ARG A 77 -3.19 -22.88 19.51
N ASN A 78 -3.51 -23.26 20.75
CA ASN A 78 -3.74 -24.65 21.16
C ASN A 78 -5.11 -24.77 21.82
N GLU A 79 -5.78 -25.91 21.65
CA GLU A 79 -7.04 -26.22 22.32
C GLU A 79 -6.74 -26.85 23.68
N GLU A 80 -7.15 -26.20 24.76
CA GLU A 80 -6.90 -26.65 26.11
C GLU A 80 -7.87 -25.99 27.10
N SER A 81 -8.16 -26.71 28.19
CA SER A 81 -8.96 -26.17 29.29
C SER A 81 -8.19 -25.11 30.08
N VAL A 82 -8.92 -24.30 30.86
CA VAL A 82 -8.32 -23.34 31.77
C VAL A 82 -7.38 -24.03 32.77
N ASP A 83 -7.74 -25.20 33.28
CA ASP A 83 -6.91 -25.96 34.23
C ASP A 83 -5.61 -26.47 33.57
N GLN A 84 -5.71 -26.99 32.34
CA GLN A 84 -4.54 -27.40 31.56
C GLN A 84 -3.61 -26.21 31.32
N PHE A 85 -4.16 -25.07 30.94
CA PHE A 85 -3.43 -23.82 30.76
C PHE A 85 -2.74 -23.37 32.05
N THR A 86 -3.46 -23.34 33.18
CA THR A 86 -2.90 -22.90 34.47
C THR A 86 -1.76 -23.80 34.91
N ASN A 87 -1.90 -25.12 34.80
CA ASN A 87 -0.86 -26.09 35.15
C ASN A 87 0.36 -25.99 34.22
N TRP A 88 0.12 -25.81 32.92
CA TRP A 88 1.19 -25.63 31.95
C TRP A 88 1.97 -24.32 32.23
N LEU A 89 1.26 -23.22 32.47
CA LEU A 89 1.84 -21.91 32.72
C LEU A 89 2.67 -21.90 34.01
N SER A 90 2.18 -22.53 35.09
CA SER A 90 2.94 -22.66 36.34
C SER A 90 4.21 -23.49 36.15
N THR A 91 4.13 -24.57 35.36
CA THR A 91 5.29 -25.41 35.02
C THR A 91 6.30 -24.63 34.18
N ARG A 92 5.84 -23.86 33.20
CA ARG A 92 6.68 -23.00 32.35
C ARG A 92 7.42 -21.96 33.19
N GLU A 93 6.70 -21.26 34.07
CA GLU A 93 7.28 -20.24 34.94
C GLU A 93 8.30 -20.84 35.91
N ALA A 94 7.98 -21.96 36.56
CA ALA A 94 8.92 -22.65 37.46
C ALA A 94 10.21 -23.07 36.73
N LYS A 95 10.09 -23.59 35.50
CA LYS A 95 11.24 -23.93 34.67
C LYS A 95 12.10 -22.70 34.36
N LEU A 96 11.48 -21.57 33.98
CA LEU A 96 12.20 -20.33 33.71
C LEU A 96 12.89 -19.76 34.94
N VAL A 97 12.24 -19.83 36.12
CA VAL A 97 12.81 -19.36 37.40
C VAL A 97 13.99 -20.23 37.83
N SER A 98 13.93 -21.55 37.64
CA SER A 98 15.01 -22.48 37.98
C SER A 98 16.24 -22.40 37.05
N ALA A 99 16.06 -21.85 35.85
CA ALA A 99 17.14 -21.69 34.89
C ALA A 99 17.95 -20.42 35.19
N ALA A 100 19.25 -20.48 34.93
CA ALA A 100 20.08 -19.27 34.84
C ALA A 100 20.03 -18.73 33.41
N ASN A 101 20.14 -17.41 33.23
CA ASN A 101 20.33 -16.83 31.90
C ASN A 101 21.75 -17.14 31.37
N MET A 102 22.05 -16.71 30.15
CA MET A 102 23.36 -16.92 29.52
C MET A 102 24.55 -16.32 30.31
N LEU A 103 24.30 -15.42 31.26
CA LEU A 103 25.31 -14.82 32.13
C LEU A 103 25.39 -15.49 33.52
N GLY A 104 24.69 -16.61 33.74
CA GLY A 104 24.64 -17.28 35.04
C GLY A 104 23.79 -16.55 36.10
N ARG A 105 23.00 -15.55 35.70
CA ARG A 105 22.17 -14.72 36.60
C ARG A 105 20.71 -15.18 36.57
N LYS A 106 19.87 -14.56 37.42
CA LYS A 106 18.42 -14.75 37.42
C LYS A 106 17.86 -14.59 36.00
N ASN A 107 17.16 -15.63 35.53
CA ASN A 107 16.63 -15.66 34.17
C ASN A 107 15.35 -14.85 33.98
N VAL A 108 14.40 -14.97 34.91
CA VAL A 108 13.13 -14.22 34.86
C VAL A 108 13.32 -12.80 35.37
N GLU A 109 13.00 -11.81 34.53
CA GLU A 109 13.03 -10.39 34.87
C GLU A 109 11.70 -9.90 35.39
N SER A 110 10.61 -10.27 34.69
CA SER A 110 9.27 -9.92 35.10
C SER A 110 8.28 -11.02 34.76
N SER A 111 7.29 -11.17 35.62
CA SER A 111 6.13 -12.03 35.45
C SER A 111 4.92 -11.17 35.82
N LYS A 112 4.05 -10.88 34.85
CA LYS A 112 2.93 -9.96 35.03
C LYS A 112 1.65 -10.64 34.59
N GLU A 113 0.72 -10.78 35.53
CA GLU A 113 -0.64 -11.23 35.20
C GLU A 113 -1.38 -10.17 34.39
N ILE A 114 -2.13 -10.62 33.39
CA ILE A 114 -3.09 -9.81 32.65
C ILE A 114 -4.44 -10.49 32.76
N ARG A 115 -5.44 -9.72 33.21
CA ARG A 115 -6.83 -10.15 33.27
C ARG A 115 -7.65 -9.19 32.41
N GLY A 116 -8.63 -9.72 31.73
CA GLY A 116 -9.61 -8.94 30.98
C GLY A 116 -10.92 -9.70 30.88
N GLU A 117 -11.84 -9.17 30.09
CA GLU A 117 -13.17 -9.76 29.98
C GLU A 117 -13.09 -11.16 29.36
N GLY A 118 -13.41 -12.17 30.18
CA GLY A 118 -13.46 -13.57 29.77
C GLY A 118 -12.09 -14.21 29.48
N PHE A 119 -10.98 -13.65 29.97
CA PHE A 119 -9.66 -14.27 29.82
C PHE A 119 -8.75 -14.09 31.04
N VAL A 120 -7.86 -15.07 31.22
CA VAL A 120 -6.73 -15.02 32.16
C VAL A 120 -5.45 -15.20 31.34
N GLY A 121 -4.45 -14.38 31.62
CA GLY A 121 -3.16 -14.46 30.96
C GLY A 121 -2.00 -13.97 31.80
N LYS A 122 -0.80 -14.16 31.27
CA LYS A 122 0.45 -13.75 31.90
C LYS A 122 1.47 -13.37 30.82
N ILE A 123 2.25 -12.34 31.10
CA ILE A 123 3.46 -12.00 30.35
C ILE A 123 4.67 -12.42 31.16
N LEU A 124 5.60 -13.13 30.53
CA LEU A 124 6.89 -13.53 31.05
C LEU A 124 7.97 -12.82 30.24
N VAL A 125 8.87 -12.12 30.93
CA VAL A 125 10.07 -11.51 30.33
C VAL A 125 11.30 -12.15 30.95
N HIS A 126 12.16 -12.73 30.12
CA HIS A 126 13.30 -13.50 30.59
C HIS A 126 14.46 -13.50 29.58
N SER A 127 15.55 -14.22 29.89
CA SER A 127 16.70 -14.43 29.00
C SER A 127 17.36 -13.14 28.51
N ARG A 128 17.57 -12.13 29.38
CA ARG A 128 18.32 -10.92 28.99
C ARG A 128 19.65 -11.28 28.37
N TYR A 129 19.94 -10.69 27.23
CA TYR A 129 21.24 -10.78 26.59
C TYR A 129 21.67 -9.39 26.13
N ARG A 130 22.93 -9.05 26.40
CA ARG A 130 23.56 -7.83 25.88
C ARG A 130 24.49 -8.24 24.76
N SER A 131 24.22 -7.75 23.56
CA SER A 131 25.04 -7.91 22.38
C SER A 131 25.62 -6.57 21.95
N TYR A 132 26.46 -6.58 20.92
CA TYR A 132 26.87 -5.36 20.24
C TYR A 132 26.96 -5.59 18.73
N SER A 133 26.65 -4.57 17.94
CA SER A 133 27.08 -4.48 16.55
C SER A 133 28.29 -3.55 16.45
N VAL A 134 29.07 -3.70 15.39
CA VAL A 134 30.07 -2.70 15.00
C VAL A 134 29.51 -1.92 13.83
N GLU A 135 29.09 -0.68 14.08
CA GLU A 135 28.57 0.24 13.08
C GLU A 135 29.60 1.36 12.88
N LYS A 136 30.11 1.53 11.65
CA LYS A 136 31.09 2.57 11.32
C LYS A 136 32.31 2.62 12.27
N ALA A 137 32.81 1.44 12.65
CA ALA A 137 33.91 1.26 13.61
C ALA A 137 33.60 1.61 15.09
N GLU A 138 32.34 1.90 15.43
CA GLU A 138 31.89 2.07 16.82
C GLU A 138 31.10 0.84 17.30
N ARG A 139 31.29 0.46 18.56
CA ARG A 139 30.48 -0.60 19.18
C ARG A 139 29.17 -0.03 19.67
N LYS A 140 28.06 -0.46 19.06
CA LYS A 140 26.72 -0.13 19.52
C LYS A 140 26.14 -1.33 20.25
N TYR A 141 25.88 -1.15 21.55
CA TYR A 141 25.35 -2.21 22.39
C TYR A 141 23.84 -2.26 22.27
N TYR A 142 23.30 -3.48 22.27
CA TYR A 142 21.87 -3.75 22.28
C TYR A 142 21.57 -4.69 23.44
N GLU A 143 20.47 -4.42 24.12
CA GLU A 143 19.92 -5.35 25.11
C GLU A 143 18.65 -5.96 24.56
N THR A 144 18.59 -7.29 24.62
CA THR A 144 17.45 -8.05 24.12
C THR A 144 16.93 -8.99 25.19
N VAL A 145 15.65 -9.32 25.09
CA VAL A 145 14.93 -10.22 26.00
C VAL A 145 14.07 -11.20 25.21
N SER A 146 13.68 -12.30 25.84
CA SER A 146 12.57 -13.13 25.39
C SER A 146 11.29 -12.63 26.06
N ILE A 147 10.23 -12.47 25.26
CA ILE A 147 8.93 -12.00 25.72
C ILE A 147 7.90 -13.06 25.33
N GLU A 148 7.25 -13.65 26.33
CA GLU A 148 6.17 -14.61 26.15
C GLU A 148 4.87 -14.04 26.76
N GLY A 149 3.83 -13.91 25.94
CA GLY A 149 2.48 -13.59 26.41
C GLY A 149 1.58 -14.79 26.20
N HIS A 150 0.86 -15.23 27.23
CA HIS A 150 -0.07 -16.34 27.12
C HIS A 150 -1.45 -15.96 27.64
N VAL A 151 -2.49 -16.29 26.88
CA VAL A 151 -3.88 -16.02 27.25
C VAL A 151 -4.73 -17.26 27.00
N ASN A 152 -5.56 -17.66 27.96
CA ASN A 152 -6.63 -18.63 27.72
C ASN A 152 -7.96 -17.91 27.58
N LYS A 153 -8.62 -18.11 26.43
CA LYS A 153 -9.89 -17.47 26.08
C LYS A 153 -10.72 -18.39 25.20
N GLY A 154 -11.95 -18.69 25.62
CA GLY A 154 -12.89 -19.50 24.83
C GLY A 154 -12.43 -20.95 24.62
N GLY A 155 -11.85 -21.58 25.65
CA GLY A 155 -11.39 -22.99 25.58
C GLY A 155 -10.14 -23.21 24.74
N ALA A 156 -9.34 -22.15 24.54
CA ALA A 156 -8.11 -22.21 23.80
C ALA A 156 -7.08 -21.25 24.39
N THR A 157 -5.81 -21.62 24.26
CA THR A 157 -4.68 -20.79 24.63
C THR A 157 -4.04 -20.17 23.40
N PHE A 158 -3.80 -18.88 23.46
CA PHE A 158 -3.04 -18.12 22.49
C PHE A 158 -1.71 -17.72 23.12
N SER A 159 -0.61 -18.06 22.44
CA SER A 159 0.73 -17.70 22.88
C SER A 159 1.37 -16.76 21.88
N PHE A 160 1.93 -15.66 22.39
CA PHE A 160 2.59 -14.58 21.69
C PHE A 160 4.07 -14.62 22.08
N ASN A 161 4.94 -15.03 21.18
CA ASN A 161 6.34 -15.28 21.50
C ASN A 161 7.26 -14.41 20.66
N SER A 162 8.28 -13.84 21.29
CA SER A 162 9.40 -13.18 20.61
C SER A 162 10.69 -13.49 21.37
N GLU A 163 11.75 -13.84 20.65
CA GLU A 163 13.07 -14.13 21.19
C GLU A 163 14.06 -13.08 20.71
N GLY A 164 14.87 -12.53 21.63
CA GLY A 164 15.88 -11.53 21.27
C GLY A 164 15.28 -10.18 20.87
N ASP A 165 14.15 -9.81 21.46
CA ASP A 165 13.45 -8.56 21.17
C ASP A 165 13.87 -7.41 22.10
N ASP A 166 13.56 -6.18 21.70
CA ASP A 166 13.77 -5.01 22.54
C ASP A 166 12.80 -5.03 23.75
N PRO A 167 13.27 -4.83 25.00
CA PRO A 167 12.41 -4.80 26.18
C PRO A 167 11.24 -3.81 26.10
N SER A 168 11.36 -2.74 25.32
CA SER A 168 10.29 -1.77 25.07
C SER A 168 9.08 -2.35 24.32
N ARG A 169 9.16 -3.59 23.82
CA ARG A 169 8.06 -4.28 23.12
C ARG A 169 7.05 -4.97 24.06
N VAL A 170 7.32 -5.02 25.37
CA VAL A 170 6.38 -5.59 26.36
C VAL A 170 4.97 -4.98 26.31
N PRO A 171 4.77 -3.65 26.16
CA PRO A 171 3.44 -3.07 25.99
C PRO A 171 2.72 -3.51 24.71
N VAL A 172 3.46 -3.88 23.65
CA VAL A 172 2.86 -4.34 22.39
C VAL A 172 2.19 -5.68 22.59
N VAL A 173 2.87 -6.66 23.20
CA VAL A 173 2.23 -7.96 23.49
C VAL A 173 1.05 -7.82 24.44
N ALA A 174 1.13 -6.95 25.45
CA ALA A 174 0.00 -6.67 26.33
C ALA A 174 -1.22 -6.15 25.55
N ALA A 175 -1.00 -5.23 24.60
CA ALA A 175 -2.05 -4.71 23.74
C ALA A 175 -2.66 -5.81 22.84
N LEU A 176 -1.82 -6.62 22.20
CA LEU A 176 -2.27 -7.73 21.35
C LEU A 176 -3.12 -8.75 22.12
N MET A 177 -2.73 -9.10 23.34
CA MET A 177 -3.50 -10.00 24.21
C MET A 177 -4.89 -9.44 24.52
N THR A 178 -5.01 -8.12 24.73
CA THR A 178 -6.31 -7.47 25.00
C THR A 178 -7.19 -7.29 23.76
N GLN A 179 -6.59 -7.16 22.57
CA GLN A 179 -7.29 -7.01 21.28
C GLN A 179 -7.84 -8.32 20.74
N LEU A 180 -7.44 -9.45 21.32
CA LEU A 180 -7.81 -10.77 20.86
C LEU A 180 -9.29 -11.07 21.12
N LEU A 181 -10.04 -11.32 20.04
CA LEU A 181 -11.42 -11.77 20.06
C LEU A 181 -11.51 -13.16 19.44
N SER A 182 -12.03 -14.14 20.19
CA SER A 182 -12.27 -15.49 19.66
C SER A 182 -13.39 -15.46 18.63
N ARG A 183 -13.30 -16.32 17.60
CA ARG A 183 -14.32 -16.47 16.55
C ARG A 183 -14.51 -17.93 16.17
N ALA A 184 -15.67 -18.26 15.61
CA ALA A 184 -15.87 -19.57 14.98
C ALA A 184 -15.05 -19.71 13.69
N ASN A 185 -14.84 -20.95 13.21
CA ASN A 185 -14.02 -21.23 12.01
C ASN A 185 -14.46 -20.40 10.79
N ASP A 186 -15.75 -20.43 10.50
CA ASP A 186 -16.35 -19.86 9.30
C ASP A 186 -16.98 -18.48 9.56
N GLU A 187 -16.79 -17.93 10.76
CA GLU A 187 -17.23 -16.60 11.10
C GLU A 187 -16.32 -15.56 10.43
N ILE A 188 -16.93 -14.65 9.69
CA ILE A 188 -16.29 -13.47 9.08
C ILE A 188 -16.55 -12.28 10.01
N PRO A 189 -15.53 -11.80 10.75
CA PRO A 189 -15.72 -10.72 11.70
C PRO A 189 -16.02 -9.40 11.00
N ALA A 190 -17.10 -8.73 11.42
CA ALA A 190 -17.39 -7.36 10.99
C ALA A 190 -16.46 -6.32 11.66
N THR A 191 -15.86 -6.67 12.80
CA THR A 191 -14.91 -5.80 13.51
C THR A 191 -13.64 -5.60 12.67
N PRO A 192 -13.15 -4.35 12.52
CA PRO A 192 -11.83 -4.08 11.96
C PRO A 192 -10.72 -4.82 12.73
N GLY A 193 -9.80 -5.43 12.00
CA GLY A 193 -8.76 -6.24 12.62
C GLY A 193 -8.17 -7.31 11.70
N PHE A 194 -7.21 -8.04 12.24
CA PHE A 194 -6.44 -9.06 11.54
C PHE A 194 -6.89 -10.47 11.96
N CYS A 195 -7.49 -11.23 11.03
CA CYS A 195 -7.91 -12.61 11.25
C CYS A 195 -6.72 -13.54 11.34
N ILE A 196 -6.67 -14.29 12.44
CA ILE A 196 -5.77 -15.40 12.67
C ILE A 196 -6.58 -16.69 12.88
N ASN A 197 -5.92 -17.79 13.21
CA ASN A 197 -6.60 -19.06 13.45
C ASN A 197 -7.61 -18.95 14.61
N ARG A 198 -8.92 -19.05 14.30
CA ARG A 198 -10.06 -18.95 15.25
C ARG A 198 -10.07 -17.71 16.15
N ALA A 199 -9.41 -16.64 15.72
CA ALA A 199 -9.51 -15.34 16.38
C ALA A 199 -9.36 -14.19 15.38
N VAL A 200 -9.70 -12.99 15.84
CA VAL A 200 -9.35 -11.72 15.21
C VAL A 200 -8.63 -10.86 16.25
N LEU A 201 -7.52 -10.27 15.85
CA LEU A 201 -6.89 -9.19 16.59
C LEU A 201 -7.58 -7.92 16.14
N ALA A 202 -8.45 -7.36 16.98
CA ALA A 202 -9.09 -6.08 16.68
C ALA A 202 -8.02 -5.01 16.42
N ASP A 203 -8.30 -4.09 15.50
CA ASP A 203 -7.30 -3.10 15.09
C ASP A 203 -6.65 -2.41 16.31
N PRO A 204 -5.32 -2.32 16.34
CA PRO A 204 -4.62 -1.75 17.47
C PRO A 204 -4.90 -0.24 17.58
N SER A 205 -4.84 0.27 18.81
CA SER A 205 -4.72 1.72 19.04
C SER A 205 -3.35 2.28 18.61
N GLN A 206 -2.36 1.40 18.42
CA GLN A 206 -1.01 1.71 17.98
C GLN A 206 -0.95 1.67 16.44
N LYS A 207 -0.26 2.64 15.82
CA LYS A 207 -0.16 2.73 14.35
C LYS A 207 0.68 1.58 13.77
N GLU A 208 0.22 1.05 12.65
CA GLU A 208 0.97 0.29 11.62
C GLU A 208 1.93 -0.79 12.16
N LEU A 209 1.35 -1.85 12.75
CA LEU A 209 2.10 -3.08 13.04
C LEU A 209 2.31 -3.88 11.75
N ILE A 210 3.50 -4.48 11.61
CA ILE A 210 3.73 -5.52 10.61
C ILE A 210 2.89 -6.73 10.98
N GLU A 211 2.12 -7.22 10.01
CA GLU A 211 1.15 -8.31 10.16
C GLU A 211 1.38 -9.31 9.02
N SER A 212 1.52 -10.58 9.37
CA SER A 212 1.58 -11.66 8.38
C SER A 212 0.85 -12.91 8.84
N VAL A 213 0.22 -13.60 7.88
CA VAL A 213 -0.45 -14.87 8.14
C VAL A 213 -0.43 -15.75 6.89
N PRO A 214 0.01 -17.01 7.01
CA PRO A 214 -0.13 -18.00 5.96
C PRO A 214 -1.41 -18.82 6.14
N MET A 215 -2.13 -19.05 5.04
CA MET A 215 -3.20 -20.03 4.93
C MET A 215 -2.78 -21.13 3.96
N PHE A 216 -3.09 -22.38 4.30
CA PHE A 216 -2.96 -23.54 3.41
C PHE A 216 -4.30 -24.24 3.26
N ALA A 217 -4.58 -24.77 2.07
CA ALA A 217 -5.74 -25.62 1.83
C ALA A 217 -5.34 -26.90 1.07
N SER A 218 -5.91 -28.02 1.48
CA SER A 218 -5.86 -29.31 0.78
C SER A 218 -7.25 -29.74 0.33
N PHE A 219 -7.31 -30.57 -0.71
CA PHE A 219 -8.55 -30.95 -1.38
C PHE A 219 -8.73 -32.47 -1.26
N PRO A 220 -9.61 -32.98 -0.37
CA PRO A 220 -9.68 -34.41 -0.08
C PRO A 220 -9.97 -35.31 -1.31
N GLY A 221 -10.81 -34.85 -2.24
CA GLY A 221 -11.06 -35.56 -3.50
C GLY A 221 -9.90 -35.51 -4.50
N HIS A 222 -8.90 -34.67 -4.25
CA HIS A 222 -7.79 -34.34 -5.13
C HIS A 222 -6.50 -34.15 -4.32
N PRO A 223 -5.95 -35.23 -3.71
CA PRO A 223 -4.86 -35.14 -2.73
C PRO A 223 -3.52 -34.67 -3.30
N ASP A 224 -3.38 -34.59 -4.62
CA ASP A 224 -2.23 -34.02 -5.32
C ASP A 224 -2.32 -32.49 -5.48
N LEU A 225 -3.45 -31.89 -5.09
CA LEU A 225 -3.66 -30.45 -5.09
C LEU A 225 -3.33 -29.85 -3.72
N VAL A 226 -2.56 -28.76 -3.76
CA VAL A 226 -2.26 -27.94 -2.59
C VAL A 226 -2.39 -26.48 -2.94
N MET A 227 -2.92 -25.70 -2.00
CA MET A 227 -3.06 -24.26 -2.15
C MET A 227 -2.44 -23.55 -0.96
N ALA A 228 -1.80 -22.41 -1.21
CA ALA A 228 -1.32 -21.51 -0.18
C ALA A 228 -1.77 -20.07 -0.49
N PHE A 229 -2.17 -19.33 0.54
CA PHE A 229 -2.45 -17.90 0.44
C PHE A 229 -1.74 -17.17 1.56
N TRP A 230 -0.97 -16.15 1.22
CA TRP A 230 -0.15 -15.38 2.13
C TRP A 230 -0.56 -13.92 2.10
N SER A 231 -0.64 -13.32 3.28
CA SER A 231 -0.75 -11.88 3.47
C SER A 231 0.41 -11.42 4.34
N ASN A 232 1.15 -10.40 3.91
CA ASN A 232 2.30 -9.87 4.65
C ASN A 232 2.45 -8.35 4.43
N SER A 233 2.19 -7.53 5.45
CA SER A 233 2.37 -6.07 5.38
C SER A 233 3.81 -5.61 5.61
N GLY A 234 4.70 -6.48 6.09
CA GLY A 234 6.12 -6.14 6.35
C GLY A 234 7.07 -6.47 5.22
N ALA A 235 6.59 -6.98 4.10
CA ALA A 235 7.44 -7.30 2.96
C ALA A 235 7.83 -6.01 2.22
N SER A 236 9.13 -5.75 2.10
CA SER A 236 9.65 -4.79 1.14
C SER A 236 9.40 -5.29 -0.28
N PRO A 237 8.82 -4.48 -1.19
CA PRO A 237 8.60 -4.88 -2.57
C PRO A 237 9.93 -5.22 -3.28
N GLY A 238 10.07 -6.46 -3.73
CA GLY A 238 11.14 -6.90 -4.63
C GLY A 238 10.72 -6.83 -6.11
N PRO A 239 11.52 -7.42 -7.03
CA PRO A 239 11.12 -7.59 -8.43
C PRO A 239 9.78 -8.32 -8.55
N GLY A 240 8.98 -8.00 -9.57
CA GLY A 240 7.64 -8.59 -9.77
C GLY A 240 7.67 -10.11 -9.99
N LEU A 241 6.52 -10.78 -9.83
CA LEU A 241 6.38 -12.21 -10.08
C LEU A 241 6.80 -12.57 -11.51
N LEU A 242 6.40 -11.79 -12.52
CA LEU A 242 6.72 -12.09 -13.92
C LEU A 242 8.22 -11.98 -14.17
N GLU A 243 8.84 -10.92 -13.67
CA GLU A 243 10.29 -10.71 -13.77
C GLU A 243 11.07 -11.85 -13.12
N ARG A 244 10.72 -12.21 -11.88
CA ARG A 244 11.36 -13.34 -11.17
C ARG A 244 11.12 -14.67 -11.86
N SER A 245 9.94 -14.90 -12.43
CA SER A 245 9.62 -16.14 -13.13
C SER A 245 10.38 -16.27 -14.45
N ALA A 246 10.53 -15.17 -15.19
CA ALA A 246 11.34 -15.13 -16.40
C ALA A 246 12.82 -15.42 -16.09
N ALA A 247 13.39 -14.75 -15.08
CA ALA A 247 14.76 -14.99 -14.63
C ALA A 247 14.98 -16.45 -14.19
N ALA A 248 14.05 -17.01 -13.39
CA ALA A 248 14.14 -18.40 -12.96
C ALA A 248 14.15 -19.40 -14.13
N LEU A 249 13.33 -19.16 -15.17
CA LEU A 249 13.31 -20.00 -16.36
C LEU A 249 14.53 -19.82 -17.27
N ASP A 250 15.16 -18.64 -17.27
CA ASP A 250 16.42 -18.40 -17.98
C ASP A 250 17.60 -19.11 -17.32
N ASP A 251 17.66 -19.08 -15.99
CA ASP A 251 18.70 -19.75 -15.21
C ASP A 251 18.57 -21.28 -15.21
N THR A 252 17.41 -21.81 -15.59
CA THR A 252 17.12 -23.26 -15.58
C THR A 252 16.62 -23.78 -16.94
N PRO A 253 17.46 -23.82 -17.99
CA PRO A 253 17.05 -24.19 -19.35
C PRO A 253 16.42 -25.58 -19.46
N PHE A 254 16.82 -26.52 -18.59
CA PHE A 254 16.18 -27.84 -18.50
C PHE A 254 14.73 -27.76 -18.02
N MET A 255 14.43 -26.92 -17.03
CA MET A 255 13.06 -26.68 -16.56
C MET A 255 12.23 -25.97 -17.62
N ARG A 256 12.82 -24.98 -18.31
CA ARG A 256 12.20 -24.31 -19.46
C ARG A 256 11.82 -25.30 -20.56
N ALA A 257 12.70 -26.24 -20.93
CA ALA A 257 12.41 -27.25 -21.95
C ALA A 257 11.31 -28.25 -21.55
N ARG A 258 11.05 -28.43 -20.24
CA ARG A 258 10.04 -29.35 -19.71
C ARG A 258 8.76 -28.65 -19.24
N SER A 259 8.67 -27.35 -19.45
CA SER A 259 7.53 -26.55 -19.04
C SER A 259 6.84 -25.89 -20.23
N ARG A 260 5.55 -25.61 -20.06
CA ARG A 260 4.78 -24.77 -20.96
C ARG A 260 4.09 -23.69 -20.14
N ILE A 261 4.39 -22.44 -20.44
CA ILE A 261 3.70 -21.29 -19.87
C ILE A 261 2.25 -21.33 -20.36
N LEU A 262 1.31 -21.30 -19.42
CA LEU A 262 -0.12 -21.25 -19.66
C LEU A 262 -0.63 -19.82 -19.62
N ARG A 263 -0.12 -19.02 -18.68
CA ARG A 263 -0.44 -17.58 -18.51
C ARG A 263 0.75 -16.83 -17.93
N GLU A 264 0.97 -15.63 -18.44
CA GLU A 264 2.01 -14.70 -17.98
C GLU A 264 1.51 -13.29 -18.28
N LYS A 265 0.95 -12.60 -17.28
CA LYS A 265 0.34 -11.27 -17.49
C LYS A 265 0.10 -10.53 -16.18
N GLY A 266 -0.06 -9.21 -16.25
CA GLY A 266 -0.75 -8.46 -15.19
C GLY A 266 -2.22 -8.89 -15.08
N ARG A 267 -2.73 -9.05 -13.85
CA ARG A 267 -4.12 -9.39 -13.55
C ARG A 267 -4.62 -8.62 -12.33
N ILE A 268 -5.63 -7.78 -12.55
CA ILE A 268 -6.33 -7.08 -11.47
C ILE A 268 -7.47 -7.98 -10.96
N ILE A 269 -7.55 -8.16 -9.64
CA ILE A 269 -8.60 -8.94 -8.96
C ILE A 269 -9.28 -8.04 -7.93
N ASN A 270 -10.57 -7.73 -8.12
CA ASN A 270 -11.35 -6.91 -7.19
C ASN A 270 -10.65 -5.61 -6.75
N GLY A 271 -10.01 -4.92 -7.70
CA GLY A 271 -9.25 -3.68 -7.45
C GLY A 271 -7.80 -3.88 -7.00
N LEU A 272 -7.37 -5.11 -6.73
CA LEU A 272 -6.01 -5.46 -6.35
C LEU A 272 -5.17 -5.69 -7.61
N ALA A 273 -4.20 -4.81 -7.84
CA ALA A 273 -3.31 -4.90 -8.99
C ALA A 273 -2.18 -5.90 -8.71
N GLY A 274 -2.23 -7.05 -9.38
CA GLY A 274 -1.21 -8.09 -9.26
C GLY A 274 -0.76 -8.65 -10.60
N GLU A 275 0.07 -9.69 -10.52
CA GLU A 275 0.64 -10.41 -11.65
C GLU A 275 0.25 -11.88 -11.56
N GLU A 276 0.00 -12.53 -12.70
CA GLU A 276 -0.36 -13.95 -12.80
C GLU A 276 0.69 -14.70 -13.63
N PHE A 277 1.22 -15.77 -13.05
CA PHE A 277 2.09 -16.72 -13.74
C PHE A 277 1.60 -18.15 -13.54
N ALA A 278 1.25 -18.82 -14.63
CA ALA A 278 0.76 -20.20 -14.64
C ALA A 278 1.59 -21.05 -15.59
N VAL A 279 2.03 -22.20 -15.12
CA VAL A 279 2.90 -23.11 -15.86
C VAL A 279 2.46 -24.56 -15.71
N LYS A 280 2.56 -25.30 -16.81
CA LYS A 280 2.50 -26.75 -16.84
C LYS A 280 3.91 -27.31 -16.86
N GLY A 281 4.24 -28.20 -15.94
CA GLY A 281 5.53 -28.87 -15.87
C GLY A 281 5.44 -30.36 -16.19
N THR A 282 6.48 -30.91 -16.81
CA THR A 282 6.69 -32.36 -16.92
C THR A 282 7.85 -32.77 -16.04
N GLU A 283 7.54 -33.52 -14.99
CA GLU A 283 8.49 -33.98 -13.99
C GLU A 283 9.42 -35.07 -14.53
N LEU A 284 10.54 -35.32 -13.86
CA LEU A 284 11.54 -36.31 -14.32
C LEU A 284 10.98 -37.73 -14.47
N ASN A 285 9.98 -38.08 -13.66
CA ASN A 285 9.24 -39.34 -13.75
C ASN A 285 8.09 -39.30 -14.77
N PHE A 286 8.05 -38.31 -15.65
CA PHE A 286 7.04 -38.07 -16.68
C PHE A 286 5.64 -37.71 -16.15
N ALA A 287 5.50 -37.49 -14.84
CA ALA A 287 4.27 -36.93 -14.29
C ALA A 287 4.07 -35.49 -14.78
N THR A 288 2.83 -35.14 -15.09
CA THR A 288 2.45 -33.76 -15.39
C THR A 288 2.00 -33.07 -14.10
N GLY A 289 2.58 -31.91 -13.81
CA GLY A 289 2.17 -31.02 -12.73
C GLY A 289 1.77 -29.64 -13.26
N TYR A 290 1.10 -28.88 -12.40
CA TYR A 290 0.72 -27.50 -12.69
C TYR A 290 1.09 -26.60 -11.51
N SER A 291 1.50 -25.36 -11.79
CA SER A 291 1.73 -24.33 -10.79
C SER A 291 1.08 -23.03 -11.26
N PHE A 292 0.22 -22.46 -10.42
CA PHE A 292 -0.46 -21.20 -10.65
C PHE A 292 -0.10 -20.26 -9.51
N ASN A 293 0.33 -19.05 -9.86
CA ASN A 293 0.71 -18.02 -8.92
C ASN A 293 0.01 -16.71 -9.30
N TRP A 294 -0.54 -16.03 -8.30
CA TRP A 294 -0.93 -14.64 -8.41
C TRP A 294 -0.34 -13.87 -7.24
N GLU A 295 0.35 -12.78 -7.53
CA GLU A 295 1.00 -11.96 -6.50
C GLU A 295 0.69 -10.48 -6.66
N MET A 296 0.50 -9.82 -5.53
CA MET A 296 0.51 -8.38 -5.40
C MET A 296 1.71 -8.00 -4.53
N ALA A 297 2.60 -7.15 -5.06
CA ALA A 297 3.79 -6.72 -4.33
C ALA A 297 3.44 -5.93 -3.05
N GLY A 298 2.36 -5.15 -3.10
CA GLY A 298 1.90 -4.33 -1.98
C GLY A 298 2.81 -3.14 -1.72
N LYS A 299 2.65 -2.56 -0.53
CA LYS A 299 3.45 -1.47 0.02
C LYS A 299 3.87 -1.84 1.43
N GLU A 300 5.16 -1.78 1.68
CA GLU A 300 5.73 -2.06 3.00
C GLU A 300 5.10 -1.16 4.08
N GLY A 301 4.74 -1.77 5.20
CA GLY A 301 4.10 -1.12 6.34
C GLY A 301 2.60 -0.84 6.17
N ASP A 302 2.02 -1.07 4.99
CA ASP A 302 0.59 -0.80 4.75
C ASP A 302 -0.26 -2.07 4.94
N PRO A 303 -1.06 -2.16 6.01
CA PRO A 303 -1.90 -3.34 6.26
C PRO A 303 -3.07 -3.50 5.28
N TYR A 304 -3.44 -2.44 4.54
CA TYR A 304 -4.52 -2.48 3.55
C TYR A 304 -3.99 -2.69 2.12
N LEU A 305 -2.70 -2.48 1.91
CA LEU A 305 -1.97 -2.84 0.69
C LEU A 305 -0.79 -3.77 1.00
N PRO A 306 -0.99 -4.93 1.67
CA PRO A 306 0.11 -5.82 1.98
C PRO A 306 0.61 -6.54 0.73
N SER A 307 1.77 -7.19 0.82
CA SER A 307 2.10 -8.24 -0.14
C SER A 307 1.10 -9.39 -0.01
N LEU A 308 0.50 -9.79 -1.13
CA LEU A 308 -0.39 -10.95 -1.22
C LEU A 308 0.19 -11.95 -2.20
N SER A 309 0.14 -13.24 -1.87
CA SER A 309 0.54 -14.32 -2.78
C SER A 309 -0.45 -15.47 -2.67
N LEU A 310 -1.09 -15.82 -3.78
CA LEU A 310 -1.91 -17.00 -3.95
C LEU A 310 -1.18 -18.00 -4.84
N GLU A 311 -1.01 -19.22 -4.33
CA GLU A 311 -0.42 -20.33 -5.04
C GLU A 311 -1.41 -21.51 -5.08
N LEU A 312 -1.56 -22.14 -6.25
CA LEU A 312 -2.23 -23.43 -6.41
C LEU A 312 -1.31 -24.36 -7.21
N ARG A 313 -0.99 -25.53 -6.65
CA ARG A 313 -0.20 -26.56 -7.33
C ARG A 313 -0.98 -27.85 -7.47
N ALA A 314 -0.72 -28.60 -8.54
CA ALA A 314 -1.23 -29.94 -8.79
C ALA A 314 -0.09 -30.88 -9.23
N GLY A 315 -0.27 -32.19 -9.01
CA GLY A 315 0.79 -33.19 -9.18
C GLY A 315 1.79 -33.24 -8.02
N VAL A 316 1.44 -32.67 -6.86
CA VAL A 316 2.26 -32.73 -5.65
C VAL A 316 2.06 -34.08 -4.95
N ASN A 317 3.11 -34.66 -4.39
CA ASN A 317 2.94 -35.87 -3.59
C ASN A 317 2.28 -35.51 -2.24
N PRO A 318 1.18 -36.18 -1.84
CA PRO A 318 0.55 -35.93 -0.54
C PRO A 318 1.47 -36.29 0.65
N ARG A 319 2.47 -37.16 0.42
CA ARG A 319 3.51 -37.47 1.40
C ARG A 319 4.68 -36.50 1.24
N ALA A 320 5.03 -35.81 2.33
CA ALA A 320 6.20 -34.95 2.39
C ALA A 320 7.47 -35.70 1.94
N GLY A 321 8.26 -35.07 1.06
CA GLY A 321 9.46 -35.67 0.46
C GLY A 321 9.19 -36.76 -0.59
N GLY A 322 7.92 -37.04 -0.92
CA GLY A 322 7.56 -37.98 -1.97
C GLY A 322 7.84 -37.43 -3.38
N LYS A 323 7.97 -38.33 -4.35
CA LYS A 323 8.17 -37.96 -5.76
C LYS A 323 6.89 -37.34 -6.35
N PRO A 324 6.98 -36.34 -7.23
CA PRO A 324 5.81 -35.77 -7.90
C PRO A 324 4.91 -36.83 -8.54
N VAL A 325 3.61 -36.58 -8.58
CA VAL A 325 2.60 -37.51 -9.11
C VAL A 325 1.88 -36.88 -10.29
N GLN A 326 1.21 -37.70 -11.09
CA GLN A 326 0.39 -37.20 -12.19
C GLN A 326 -0.77 -36.37 -11.62
N SER A 327 -0.95 -35.15 -12.16
CA SER A 327 -2.10 -34.30 -11.84
C SER A 327 -3.41 -35.07 -11.98
N SER A 328 -4.26 -35.02 -10.96
CA SER A 328 -5.58 -35.66 -10.96
C SER A 328 -6.63 -34.92 -11.79
N LEU A 329 -6.32 -33.70 -12.23
CA LEU A 329 -7.16 -32.86 -13.09
C LEU A 329 -6.45 -32.48 -14.38
N SER A 330 -7.24 -32.33 -15.45
CA SER A 330 -6.82 -31.77 -16.73
C SER A 330 -6.42 -30.29 -16.63
N GLU A 331 -5.74 -29.81 -17.67
CA GLU A 331 -5.33 -28.40 -17.78
C GLU A 331 -6.51 -27.43 -17.72
N ASP A 332 -7.57 -27.70 -18.49
CA ASP A 332 -8.76 -26.84 -18.55
C ASP A 332 -9.48 -26.79 -17.20
N ALA A 333 -9.56 -27.95 -16.53
CA ALA A 333 -10.15 -28.08 -15.21
C ALA A 333 -9.34 -27.28 -14.17
N MET A 334 -8.00 -27.38 -14.20
CA MET A 334 -7.12 -26.61 -13.33
C MET A 334 -7.23 -25.10 -13.55
N LEU A 335 -7.27 -24.63 -14.81
CA LEU A 335 -7.46 -23.22 -15.14
C LEU A 335 -8.81 -22.70 -14.62
N LYS A 336 -9.88 -23.50 -14.74
CA LYS A 336 -11.20 -23.14 -14.24
C LYS A 336 -11.26 -23.08 -12.71
N LEU A 337 -10.65 -24.05 -12.02
CA LEU A 337 -10.54 -24.04 -10.56
C LEU A 337 -9.76 -22.82 -10.07
N TRP A 338 -8.62 -22.56 -10.70
CA TRP A 338 -7.78 -21.39 -10.44
C TRP A 338 -8.54 -20.08 -10.60
N ASP A 339 -9.26 -19.89 -11.71
CA ASP A 339 -10.01 -18.66 -11.96
C ASP A 339 -11.12 -18.43 -10.95
N LYS A 340 -11.79 -19.51 -10.53
CA LYS A 340 -12.86 -19.44 -9.53
C LYS A 340 -12.34 -19.02 -8.16
N ILE A 341 -11.23 -19.62 -7.70
CA ILE A 341 -10.62 -19.30 -6.40
C ILE A 341 -9.97 -17.91 -6.43
N SER A 342 -9.07 -17.66 -7.38
CA SER A 342 -8.30 -16.40 -7.44
C SER A 342 -9.20 -15.17 -7.54
N SER A 343 -10.25 -15.22 -8.36
CA SER A 343 -11.16 -14.08 -8.56
C SER A 343 -12.01 -13.73 -7.32
N SER A 344 -11.97 -14.56 -6.27
CA SER A 344 -12.66 -14.30 -5.01
C SER A 344 -11.83 -13.49 -4.01
N ILE A 345 -10.52 -13.29 -4.25
CA ILE A 345 -9.66 -12.53 -3.32
C ILE A 345 -10.18 -11.09 -3.21
N ARG A 346 -10.41 -10.62 -1.98
CA ARG A 346 -10.98 -9.30 -1.72
C ARG A 346 -10.65 -8.83 -0.31
N LEU A 347 -10.64 -7.52 -0.09
CA LEU A 347 -10.58 -6.96 1.26
C LEU A 347 -11.83 -7.38 2.04
N ARG A 348 -11.68 -7.70 3.34
CA ARG A 348 -12.81 -8.02 4.22
C ARG A 348 -13.61 -6.75 4.49
N PRO A 349 -14.92 -6.73 4.18
CA PRO A 349 -15.79 -5.64 4.61
C PRO A 349 -15.85 -5.59 6.13
N THR A 350 -15.72 -4.40 6.71
CA THR A 350 -15.83 -4.21 8.17
C THR A 350 -16.91 -3.17 8.45
N SER A 351 -17.49 -3.17 9.66
CA SER A 351 -18.59 -2.26 10.02
C SER A 351 -18.21 -0.77 9.98
N VAL A 352 -16.92 -0.45 9.79
CA VAL A 352 -16.46 0.91 9.50
C VAL A 352 -16.85 1.35 8.09
N GLU A 353 -17.15 0.43 7.17
CA GLU A 353 -17.76 0.73 5.87
C GLU A 353 -19.25 1.12 5.95
N LYS A 354 -19.92 1.00 7.11
CA LYS A 354 -21.29 1.51 7.27
C LYS A 354 -21.37 3.00 7.61
N VAL A 355 -20.26 3.74 7.41
CA VAL A 355 -20.28 5.20 7.19
C VAL A 355 -19.43 5.56 5.95
N ALA A 356 -19.31 4.67 4.95
CA ALA A 356 -19.22 5.15 3.58
C ALA A 356 -20.66 5.45 3.15
N LYS A 357 -21.08 6.68 3.48
CA LYS A 357 -22.33 7.31 3.08
C LYS A 357 -22.70 6.82 1.68
N ALA A 358 -23.84 6.13 1.53
CA ALA A 358 -24.52 6.09 0.25
C ALA A 358 -24.49 7.52 -0.27
N GLU A 359 -23.75 7.74 -1.35
CA GLU A 359 -23.53 9.06 -1.91
C GLU A 359 -24.92 9.66 -2.13
N ALA A 360 -25.29 10.63 -1.29
CA ALA A 360 -26.54 11.33 -1.45
C ALA A 360 -26.53 11.85 -2.89
N PRO A 361 -27.60 11.63 -3.67
CA PRO A 361 -27.60 11.92 -5.10
C PRO A 361 -27.03 13.32 -5.33
N ALA A 362 -25.95 13.38 -6.11
CA ALA A 362 -25.18 14.61 -6.30
C ALA A 362 -26.12 15.74 -6.74
N MET A 363 -26.24 16.78 -5.93
CA MET A 363 -27.14 17.91 -6.12
C MET A 363 -26.95 18.51 -7.53
N PRO A 364 -28.01 18.74 -8.32
CA PRO A 364 -27.85 19.26 -9.69
C PRO A 364 -27.20 20.64 -9.68
N LEU A 365 -26.44 20.95 -10.74
CA LEU A 365 -25.98 22.32 -10.96
C LEU A 365 -27.18 23.25 -11.03
N GLY A 366 -27.10 24.40 -10.36
CA GLY A 366 -28.17 25.38 -10.24
C GLY A 366 -29.03 25.27 -8.99
N ALA A 367 -28.79 24.29 -8.12
CA ALA A 367 -29.43 24.21 -6.80
C ALA A 367 -28.96 25.33 -5.86
N TYR A 368 -29.79 25.64 -4.85
CA TYR A 368 -29.54 26.72 -3.89
C TYR A 368 -29.32 26.17 -2.47
N ALA A 369 -28.52 26.89 -1.68
CA ALA A 369 -28.35 26.69 -0.24
C ALA A 369 -28.29 28.05 0.47
N GLU A 370 -28.81 28.12 1.70
CA GLU A 370 -28.89 29.39 2.45
C GLU A 370 -27.74 29.56 3.45
N ALA A 371 -27.35 30.81 3.70
CA ALA A 371 -26.39 31.17 4.72
C ALA A 371 -26.80 30.63 6.11
N GLY A 372 -25.82 30.07 6.83
CA GLY A 372 -26.01 29.40 8.11
C GLY A 372 -26.28 27.89 8.01
N GLU A 373 -26.76 27.38 6.87
CA GLU A 373 -26.92 25.94 6.63
C GLU A 373 -25.56 25.26 6.42
N ARG A 374 -25.50 23.93 6.60
CA ARG A 374 -24.32 23.16 6.21
C ARG A 374 -24.34 22.96 4.70
N CYS A 375 -23.23 23.33 4.05
CA CYS A 375 -23.02 23.17 2.62
C CYS A 375 -23.33 21.72 2.21
N PRO A 376 -24.35 21.49 1.37
CA PRO A 376 -24.79 20.14 1.03
C PRO A 376 -23.81 19.43 0.10
N GLN A 377 -23.01 20.19 -0.66
CA GLN A 377 -22.07 19.65 -1.65
C GLN A 377 -20.87 20.58 -1.88
N SER A 378 -19.66 20.00 -1.93
CA SER A 378 -18.45 20.72 -2.31
C SER A 378 -18.55 21.26 -3.75
N GLY A 379 -18.20 22.52 -3.95
CA GLY A 379 -18.24 23.14 -5.27
C GLY A 379 -18.06 24.65 -5.25
N TRP A 380 -18.14 25.26 -6.42
CA TRP A 380 -18.19 26.71 -6.57
C TRP A 380 -19.63 27.18 -6.47
N TRP A 381 -19.87 28.05 -5.50
CA TRP A 381 -21.16 28.63 -5.19
C TRP A 381 -21.16 30.12 -5.56
N LEU A 382 -22.22 30.55 -6.24
CA LEU A 382 -22.45 31.92 -6.66
C LEU A 382 -23.41 32.60 -5.69
N CYS A 383 -23.00 33.71 -5.08
CA CYS A 383 -23.87 34.55 -4.27
C CYS A 383 -24.93 35.23 -5.15
N THR A 384 -26.21 35.05 -4.82
CA THR A 384 -27.33 35.61 -5.60
C THR A 384 -27.72 37.01 -5.16
N ASP A 385 -27.28 37.45 -3.98
CA ASP A 385 -27.58 38.79 -3.45
C ASP A 385 -26.70 39.87 -4.10
N ALA A 386 -25.71 39.48 -4.90
CA ALA A 386 -24.86 40.38 -5.66
C ALA A 386 -25.61 40.96 -6.85
N GLY A 387 -25.81 42.29 -6.84
CA GLY A 387 -26.40 43.05 -7.95
C GLY A 387 -25.36 43.59 -8.93
N ARG A 388 -25.83 44.27 -9.99
CA ARG A 388 -24.97 44.86 -11.05
C ARG A 388 -23.96 45.88 -10.52
N ASP A 389 -24.27 46.55 -9.41
CA ASP A 389 -23.45 47.62 -8.80
C ASP A 389 -23.03 47.34 -7.34
N VAL A 390 -23.28 46.13 -6.83
CA VAL A 390 -23.00 45.74 -5.43
C VAL A 390 -22.06 44.54 -5.42
N GLY A 391 -20.83 44.74 -4.92
CA GLY A 391 -19.82 43.69 -4.80
C GLY A 391 -20.08 42.76 -3.61
N VAL A 392 -19.37 41.64 -3.56
CA VAL A 392 -19.36 40.72 -2.41
C VAL A 392 -17.93 40.57 -1.92
N LEU A 393 -17.69 40.75 -0.63
CA LEU A 393 -16.37 40.51 -0.04
C LEU A 393 -15.99 39.02 -0.21
N GLY A 394 -14.79 38.76 -0.72
CA GLY A 394 -14.35 37.40 -1.10
C GLY A 394 -14.78 36.96 -2.51
N GLY A 395 -15.44 37.85 -3.26
CA GLY A 395 -15.88 37.59 -4.63
C GLY A 395 -17.26 36.96 -4.71
N GLN A 396 -17.93 37.14 -5.86
CA GLN A 396 -19.29 36.65 -6.08
C GLN A 396 -19.35 35.12 -6.20
N ARG A 397 -18.26 34.48 -6.62
CA ARG A 397 -18.12 33.01 -6.72
C ARG A 397 -17.07 32.54 -5.74
N GLN A 398 -17.46 31.64 -4.84
CA GLN A 398 -16.57 31.13 -3.80
C GLN A 398 -16.64 29.60 -3.75
N TYR A 399 -15.50 28.96 -3.48
CA TYR A 399 -15.45 27.53 -3.29
C TYR A 399 -15.82 27.19 -1.84
N LEU A 400 -16.85 26.37 -1.65
CA LEU A 400 -17.32 25.92 -0.34
C LEU A 400 -17.27 24.41 -0.28
N ARG A 401 -16.77 23.86 0.83
CA ARG A 401 -16.66 22.41 1.04
C ARG A 401 -17.95 21.86 1.65
N ALA A 402 -18.36 20.66 1.26
CA ALA A 402 -19.48 19.95 1.88
C ALA A 402 -19.28 19.91 3.41
N GLY A 403 -20.34 20.20 4.16
CA GLY A 403 -20.35 20.27 5.62
C GLY A 403 -19.90 21.60 6.23
N GLN A 404 -19.21 22.48 5.48
CA GLN A 404 -18.88 23.85 5.88
C GLN A 404 -20.17 24.68 6.06
N LYS A 405 -20.24 25.58 7.03
CA LYS A 405 -21.39 26.51 7.11
C LYS A 405 -21.37 27.49 5.93
N MET A 406 -22.50 27.64 5.26
CA MET A 406 -22.68 28.60 4.17
C MET A 406 -22.52 30.02 4.74
N PRO A 407 -21.65 30.87 4.16
CA PRO A 407 -21.38 32.20 4.69
C PRO A 407 -22.55 33.17 4.42
N GLN A 408 -22.81 34.09 5.34
CA GLN A 408 -23.62 35.27 5.06
C GLN A 408 -22.77 36.24 4.24
N ALA A 409 -23.26 36.68 3.08
CA ALA A 409 -22.46 37.56 2.22
C ALA A 409 -22.41 38.99 2.79
N LEU A 410 -21.20 39.53 2.90
CA LEU A 410 -20.99 40.94 3.16
C LEU A 410 -21.01 41.71 1.83
N LEU A 411 -22.07 42.50 1.64
CA LEU A 411 -22.32 43.25 0.42
C LEU A 411 -21.60 44.59 0.44
N LEU A 412 -20.98 44.94 -0.68
CA LEU A 412 -20.15 46.13 -0.89
C LEU A 412 -20.85 47.08 -1.87
N PRO A 413 -21.76 47.96 -1.41
CA PRO A 413 -22.43 48.92 -2.26
C PRO A 413 -21.47 49.95 -2.88
N PRO A 414 -21.89 50.65 -3.95
CA PRO A 414 -21.04 51.63 -4.60
C PRO A 414 -20.74 52.80 -3.65
N GLN A 415 -19.48 53.22 -3.63
CA GLN A 415 -19.05 54.34 -2.81
C GLN A 415 -19.64 55.67 -3.31
N THR A 416 -20.13 56.48 -2.38
CA THR A 416 -20.43 57.89 -2.63
C THR A 416 -19.14 58.69 -2.85
N LEU A 417 -19.23 59.87 -3.47
CA LEU A 417 -18.07 60.74 -3.70
C LEU A 417 -17.34 61.10 -2.39
N TRP A 418 -18.09 61.37 -1.32
CA TRP A 418 -17.52 61.64 0.01
C TRP A 418 -16.79 60.43 0.61
N GLN A 419 -17.30 59.21 0.41
CA GLN A 419 -16.64 57.97 0.86
C GLN A 419 -15.37 57.67 0.05
N LYS A 420 -15.36 57.96 -1.26
CA LYS A 420 -14.15 57.84 -2.10
C LYS A 420 -13.04 58.76 -1.63
N VAL A 421 -13.35 60.02 -1.31
CA VAL A 421 -12.37 61.00 -0.80
C VAL A 421 -11.78 60.58 0.56
N ARG A 422 -12.55 59.86 1.39
CA ARG A 422 -12.09 59.35 2.69
C ARG A 422 -11.52 57.93 2.64
N GLY A 423 -11.46 57.28 1.47
CA GLY A 423 -11.01 55.90 1.34
C GLY A 423 -11.89 54.86 2.07
N LEU A 424 -13.17 55.18 2.32
CA LEU A 424 -14.07 54.30 3.08
C LEU A 424 -14.91 53.45 2.12
N GLN A 425 -14.86 52.12 2.26
CA GLN A 425 -15.76 51.20 1.55
C GLN A 425 -16.94 50.85 2.47
N PRO A 426 -18.17 51.30 2.18
CA PRO A 426 -19.34 50.83 2.92
C PRO A 426 -19.54 49.33 2.70
N SER A 427 -19.95 48.64 3.75
CA SER A 427 -20.33 47.23 3.73
C SER A 427 -21.54 46.99 4.61
N TYR A 428 -22.39 46.04 4.24
CA TYR A 428 -23.52 45.61 5.07
C TYR A 428 -23.83 44.13 4.83
N GLU A 429 -24.40 43.47 5.83
CA GLU A 429 -24.98 42.13 5.69
C GLU A 429 -26.49 42.27 5.53
N SER A 430 -27.09 41.52 4.61
CA SER A 430 -28.55 41.49 4.50
C SER A 430 -29.16 40.88 5.76
N ARG A 431 -30.37 41.33 6.12
CA ARG A 431 -31.17 40.70 7.19
C ARG A 431 -31.80 39.37 6.73
N THR A 432 -31.91 39.17 5.41
CA THR A 432 -32.29 37.87 4.83
C THR A 432 -31.06 37.00 4.68
N ARG A 433 -31.21 35.68 4.87
CA ARG A 433 -30.12 34.73 4.66
C ARG A 433 -29.69 34.78 3.19
N THR A 434 -28.39 34.88 2.95
CA THR A 434 -27.85 34.89 1.58
C THR A 434 -28.09 33.55 0.92
N ALA A 435 -28.69 33.58 -0.27
CA ALA A 435 -28.80 32.39 -1.11
C ALA A 435 -27.55 32.23 -1.98
N TRP A 436 -27.06 31.00 -2.02
CA TRP A 436 -25.90 30.60 -2.81
C TRP A 436 -26.32 29.55 -3.82
N LYS A 437 -25.94 29.74 -5.08
CA LYS A 437 -26.27 28.83 -6.18
C LYS A 437 -25.06 27.99 -6.59
N LEU A 438 -25.19 26.67 -6.61
CA LEU A 438 -24.12 25.78 -7.08
C LEU A 438 -23.93 25.96 -8.59
N VAL A 439 -22.74 26.40 -9.01
CA VAL A 439 -22.42 26.65 -10.43
C VAL A 439 -21.35 25.73 -11.00
N ASP A 440 -20.54 25.09 -10.16
CA ASP A 440 -19.53 24.11 -10.57
C ASP A 440 -19.25 23.13 -9.41
N LYS A 441 -18.96 21.87 -9.73
CA LYS A 441 -18.64 20.81 -8.75
C LYS A 441 -17.14 20.53 -8.64
N ARG A 442 -16.32 21.14 -9.51
CA ARG A 442 -14.87 20.89 -9.56
C ARG A 442 -14.14 21.61 -8.45
N GLU A 443 -13.09 20.98 -7.94
CA GLU A 443 -12.20 21.59 -6.94
C GLU A 443 -11.27 22.65 -7.53
N ARG A 444 -11.16 22.72 -8.87
CA ARG A 444 -10.29 23.65 -9.60
C ARG A 444 -11.08 24.46 -10.61
N ALA A 445 -10.69 25.71 -10.82
CA ALA A 445 -11.26 26.57 -11.86
C ALA A 445 -10.98 26.00 -13.26
N ARG A 446 -11.90 26.20 -14.21
CA ARG A 446 -11.71 25.81 -15.62
C ARG A 446 -10.57 26.67 -16.20
N VAL A 447 -9.47 26.01 -16.55
CA VAL A 447 -8.50 26.54 -17.51
C VAL A 447 -8.99 26.09 -18.87
N ASP A 448 -9.27 27.03 -19.78
CA ASP A 448 -9.68 26.68 -21.14
C ASP A 448 -8.54 25.88 -21.82
N PRO A 449 -8.83 24.80 -22.57
CA PRO A 449 -7.80 23.99 -23.18
C PRO A 449 -7.01 24.81 -24.21
N VAL A 450 -5.68 24.80 -24.05
CA VAL A 450 -4.76 25.38 -25.03
C VAL A 450 -4.83 24.52 -26.30
N VAL A 451 -5.32 25.12 -27.39
CA VAL A 451 -5.26 24.50 -28.72
C VAL A 451 -3.77 24.38 -29.11
N PRO A 452 -3.25 23.18 -29.41
CA PRO A 452 -1.86 23.06 -29.84
C PRO A 452 -1.70 23.64 -31.24
N LEU A 453 -0.86 24.67 -31.38
CA LEU A 453 -0.41 25.19 -32.68
C LEU A 453 0.68 24.26 -33.24
N ALA A 454 0.60 23.99 -34.54
CA ALA A 454 1.57 23.15 -35.27
C ALA A 454 2.99 23.72 -35.16
N GLN A 455 3.99 22.83 -35.09
CA GLN A 455 5.41 23.20 -35.07
C GLN A 455 5.81 23.88 -36.39
N ALA A 456 6.38 25.08 -36.29
CA ALA A 456 6.99 25.76 -37.42
C ALA A 456 8.35 25.10 -37.77
N THR A 457 8.53 24.76 -39.04
CA THR A 457 9.78 24.30 -39.64
C THR A 457 10.83 25.42 -39.58
N LEU A 458 11.98 25.14 -38.97
CA LEU A 458 13.12 26.05 -38.93
C LEU A 458 13.84 26.07 -40.28
N ALA A 459 13.75 27.19 -40.99
CA ALA A 459 14.68 27.56 -42.04
C ALA A 459 15.98 28.14 -41.42
N ALA A 460 17.08 27.92 -42.13
CA ALA A 460 18.47 28.09 -41.72
C ALA A 460 18.90 29.52 -41.31
N GLN A 461 19.92 29.59 -40.45
CA GLN A 461 21.17 30.36 -40.64
C GLN A 461 22.17 29.99 -39.52
N VAL A 462 23.19 29.16 -39.79
CA VAL A 462 24.58 29.44 -40.24
C VAL A 462 25.49 30.12 -39.17
N ASP A 463 26.40 29.28 -38.66
CA ASP A 463 27.79 29.44 -38.21
C ASP A 463 28.28 30.60 -37.33
N ALA A 464 28.87 30.20 -36.18
CA ALA A 464 30.30 30.43 -35.91
C ALA A 464 30.82 29.54 -34.75
N GLY A 465 31.84 28.72 -35.03
CA GLY A 465 33.03 28.58 -34.16
C GLY A 465 33.10 27.48 -33.10
N ASN A 466 33.75 26.37 -33.46
CA ASN A 466 34.56 25.44 -32.65
C ASN A 466 34.73 25.70 -31.13
N ALA A 467 34.38 24.69 -30.33
CA ALA A 467 35.29 24.10 -29.33
C ALA A 467 34.81 22.70 -28.91
N ILE A 468 35.72 21.74 -29.01
CA ILE A 468 35.59 20.34 -28.58
C ILE A 468 35.51 20.30 -27.04
N GLY A 469 34.57 19.52 -26.51
CA GLY A 469 34.51 19.20 -25.08
C GLY A 469 33.27 18.38 -24.71
N SER A 470 33.36 17.05 -24.80
CA SER A 470 32.63 16.17 -23.87
C SER A 470 33.40 16.17 -22.54
N PRO A 471 32.72 16.09 -21.37
CA PRO A 471 31.96 14.90 -21.04
C PRO A 471 30.59 15.14 -20.38
N PHE A 472 29.69 14.18 -20.59
CA PHE A 472 28.68 13.82 -19.60
C PHE A 472 29.39 13.53 -18.27
N SER A 473 29.12 14.35 -17.25
CA SER A 473 29.50 14.04 -15.87
C SER A 473 28.44 14.55 -14.90
N LEU A 474 28.18 13.67 -13.94
CA LEU A 474 27.38 13.72 -12.72
C LEU A 474 26.88 15.07 -12.19
N ALA A 475 25.68 14.99 -11.60
CA ALA A 475 25.12 15.88 -10.60
C ALA A 475 26.16 16.70 -9.82
N GLN A 476 26.05 18.02 -9.90
CA GLN A 476 26.57 18.94 -8.90
C GLN A 476 25.40 19.65 -8.18
N PRO A 477 25.44 19.79 -6.85
CA PRO A 477 24.41 20.48 -6.08
C PRO A 477 24.63 22.00 -6.06
N GLY A 478 23.51 22.73 -6.10
CA GLY A 478 23.42 24.10 -5.59
C GLY A 478 23.79 25.21 -6.58
N ALA A 479 22.93 25.48 -7.56
CA ALA A 479 23.01 26.74 -8.31
C ALA A 479 22.91 27.92 -7.32
N PRO A 480 23.84 28.89 -7.32
CA PRO A 480 23.86 29.94 -6.31
C PRO A 480 22.65 30.86 -6.43
N ILE A 481 22.17 31.39 -5.30
CA ILE A 481 21.17 32.47 -5.30
C ILE A 481 21.67 33.61 -6.19
N GLY A 482 20.85 34.03 -7.14
CA GLY A 482 21.19 35.00 -8.19
C GLY A 482 21.45 34.38 -9.56
N CYS A 483 21.57 33.05 -9.70
CA CYS A 483 21.76 32.40 -11.00
C CYS A 483 20.52 32.51 -11.89
N CYS A 484 20.72 32.67 -13.21
CA CYS A 484 19.64 32.82 -14.18
C CYS A 484 19.48 31.59 -15.09
N ALA A 485 18.25 31.19 -15.39
CA ALA A 485 17.91 30.12 -16.31
C ALA A 485 16.79 30.54 -17.27
N LYS A 486 16.86 30.09 -18.52
CA LYS A 486 15.93 30.47 -19.59
C LYS A 486 14.70 29.58 -19.62
N THR A 487 13.57 30.12 -20.06
CA THR A 487 12.39 29.34 -20.45
C THR A 487 12.76 28.15 -21.33
N GLY A 488 12.27 26.97 -20.96
CA GLY A 488 12.48 25.70 -21.66
C GLY A 488 13.73 24.93 -21.21
N MET A 489 14.57 25.47 -20.31
CA MET A 489 15.65 24.71 -19.69
C MET A 489 15.18 23.94 -18.46
N GLN A 490 15.84 22.82 -18.15
CA GLN A 490 15.67 22.13 -16.88
C GLN A 490 16.16 23.03 -15.75
N CYS A 491 15.36 23.15 -14.69
CA CYS A 491 15.65 23.97 -13.54
C CYS A 491 16.89 23.43 -12.83
N PRO A 492 17.96 24.22 -12.65
CA PRO A 492 19.23 23.70 -12.13
C PRO A 492 19.22 23.49 -10.60
N ALA A 493 18.25 24.05 -9.87
CA ALA A 493 18.12 23.85 -8.42
C ALA A 493 16.68 24.06 -7.95
N SER A 494 16.24 23.26 -6.97
CA SER A 494 14.94 23.42 -6.32
C SER A 494 14.90 24.71 -5.50
N GLY A 495 13.93 25.58 -5.76
CA GLY A 495 13.83 26.86 -5.06
C GLY A 495 12.78 27.80 -5.63
N TRP A 496 12.72 29.00 -5.08
CA TRP A 496 11.92 30.11 -5.56
C TRP A 496 12.70 30.89 -6.61
N TRP A 497 12.14 31.01 -7.81
CA TRP A 497 12.72 31.72 -8.93
C TRP A 497 11.83 32.90 -9.30
N ARG A 498 12.43 34.06 -9.48
CA ARG A 498 11.77 35.31 -9.88
C ARG A 498 11.97 35.52 -11.39
N CYS A 499 10.94 35.92 -12.10
CA CYS A 499 11.10 36.37 -13.48
C CYS A 499 11.82 37.73 -13.50
N GLU A 500 12.91 37.85 -14.26
CA GLU A 500 13.68 39.09 -14.34
C GLU A 500 12.98 40.20 -15.13
N GLU A 501 11.95 39.86 -15.91
CA GLU A 501 11.16 40.88 -16.59
C GLU A 501 10.13 41.48 -15.63
N SER A 502 10.40 42.72 -15.20
CA SER A 502 9.59 43.45 -14.23
C SER A 502 8.14 43.71 -14.65
N SER A 503 7.84 43.61 -15.95
CA SER A 503 6.51 43.72 -16.54
C SER A 503 5.77 42.38 -16.66
N ALA A 504 6.40 41.27 -16.27
CA ALA A 504 5.78 39.95 -16.25
C ALA A 504 4.86 39.78 -15.03
N LEU A 505 3.69 39.19 -15.26
CA LEU A 505 2.72 38.89 -14.21
C LEU A 505 3.14 37.73 -13.31
N ASP A 506 4.13 36.93 -13.73
CA ASP A 506 4.50 35.68 -13.10
C ASP A 506 5.28 35.82 -11.78
N GLY A 507 5.81 37.01 -11.47
CA GLY A 507 6.45 37.31 -10.19
C GLY A 507 7.51 36.28 -9.76
N THR A 508 7.38 35.73 -8.54
CA THR A 508 8.27 34.69 -7.99
C THR A 508 7.51 33.37 -7.83
N ARG A 509 8.05 32.28 -8.38
CA ARG A 509 7.43 30.94 -8.40
C ARG A 509 8.40 29.86 -7.97
N TRP A 510 7.90 28.81 -7.35
CA TRP A 510 8.72 27.67 -6.95
C TRP A 510 8.87 26.68 -8.11
N PHE A 511 10.10 26.17 -8.31
CA PHE A 511 10.42 25.11 -9.26
C PHE A 511 11.29 24.04 -8.60
N ALA A 512 11.05 22.78 -8.97
CA ALA A 512 11.89 21.65 -8.59
C ALA A 512 13.09 21.53 -9.53
N ALA A 513 14.25 21.12 -9.03
CA ALA A 513 15.39 20.75 -9.87
C ALA A 513 14.97 19.72 -10.93
N GLY A 514 15.40 19.91 -12.18
CA GLY A 514 15.02 19.09 -13.33
C GLY A 514 13.73 19.49 -14.04
N SER A 515 12.85 20.32 -13.44
CA SER A 515 11.60 20.76 -14.09
C SER A 515 11.83 21.80 -15.18
N LEU A 516 11.03 21.78 -16.26
CA LEU A 516 11.16 22.76 -17.34
C LEU A 516 10.63 24.14 -16.91
N LEU A 517 11.43 25.18 -17.07
CA LEU A 517 11.04 26.55 -16.74
C LEU A 517 10.04 27.11 -17.78
N PRO A 518 8.90 27.70 -17.36
CA PRO A 518 7.88 28.17 -18.28
C PRO A 518 8.22 29.52 -18.95
N ALA A 519 7.45 29.88 -19.96
CA ALA A 519 7.44 31.24 -20.52
C ALA A 519 6.77 32.21 -19.53
N ALA A 520 7.24 33.45 -19.47
CA ALA A 520 6.62 34.49 -18.65
C ALA A 520 5.49 35.19 -19.41
N THR A 521 4.52 35.67 -18.65
CA THR A 521 3.23 36.19 -19.12
C THR A 521 3.22 37.70 -18.99
N PHE A 522 2.91 38.38 -20.09
CA PHE A 522 2.88 39.84 -20.18
C PHE A 522 1.50 40.30 -20.61
N THR A 523 1.03 41.42 -20.09
CA THR A 523 -0.17 42.08 -20.62
C THR A 523 0.22 42.96 -21.81
N LEU A 524 -0.47 42.80 -22.94
CA LEU A 524 -0.35 43.78 -24.02
C LEU A 524 -1.16 45.03 -23.66
N PRO A 525 -0.60 46.24 -23.85
CA PRO A 525 -1.44 47.44 -23.87
C PRO A 525 -2.38 47.35 -25.08
N SER A 526 -3.67 47.57 -24.85
CA SER A 526 -4.68 47.59 -25.91
C SER A 526 -4.33 48.66 -26.94
N SER A 527 -3.97 48.25 -28.16
CA SER A 527 -3.74 49.19 -29.26
C SER A 527 -5.04 49.90 -29.59
N GLY A 528 -5.04 51.23 -29.44
CA GLY A 528 -6.21 52.05 -29.67
C GLY A 528 -6.47 52.22 -31.16
N PHE A 529 -7.12 51.26 -31.82
CA PHE A 529 -7.96 51.48 -33.01
C PHE A 529 -8.76 50.21 -33.31
N GLY A 530 -10.06 50.22 -32.98
CA GLY A 530 -11.01 49.15 -33.32
C GLY A 530 -11.84 48.67 -32.12
N ARG A 531 -13.09 49.10 -32.03
CA ARG A 531 -14.06 48.66 -31.00
C ARG A 531 -14.30 47.15 -31.11
N GLY A 532 -13.85 46.41 -30.11
CA GLY A 532 -14.25 45.04 -29.83
C GLY A 532 -14.06 44.76 -28.34
N PHE A 533 -15.10 44.29 -27.66
CA PHE A 533 -15.01 43.80 -26.29
C PHE A 533 -14.06 42.60 -26.23
N GLY A 534 -12.82 42.82 -25.79
CA GLY A 534 -11.81 41.79 -25.56
C GLY A 534 -11.21 41.94 -24.17
N LYS A 535 -11.06 40.81 -23.45
CA LYS A 535 -10.24 40.75 -22.23
C LYS A 535 -8.82 41.24 -22.54
N PRO A 536 -8.07 41.82 -21.58
CA PRO A 536 -6.66 42.11 -21.79
C PRO A 536 -5.96 40.83 -22.24
N GLU A 537 -5.44 40.83 -23.47
CA GLU A 537 -4.71 39.69 -24.01
C GLU A 537 -3.36 39.59 -23.30
N SER A 538 -3.16 38.45 -22.64
CA SER A 538 -1.87 38.07 -22.09
C SER A 538 -1.09 37.28 -23.13
N ILE A 539 0.15 37.68 -23.39
CA ILE A 539 1.08 36.92 -24.24
C ILE A 539 2.12 36.21 -23.39
N GLN A 540 2.53 35.02 -23.79
CA GLN A 540 3.65 34.32 -23.19
C GLN A 540 4.90 34.55 -24.02
N ARG A 541 5.99 35.01 -23.39
CA ARG A 541 7.30 35.22 -24.03
C ARG A 541 8.37 34.47 -23.26
N ARG A 542 9.42 34.06 -23.98
CA ARG A 542 10.61 33.47 -23.36
C ARG A 542 11.24 34.52 -22.44
N SER A 543 11.53 34.13 -21.21
CA SER A 543 12.12 35.02 -20.21
C SER A 543 13.28 34.36 -19.49
N LEU A 544 13.96 35.15 -18.67
CA LEU A 544 14.97 34.70 -17.72
C LEU A 544 14.35 34.61 -16.32
N TRP A 545 14.68 33.54 -15.64
CA TRP A 545 14.29 33.25 -14.27
C TRP A 545 15.53 33.28 -13.40
N GLN A 546 15.52 34.08 -12.33
CA GLN A 546 16.61 34.18 -11.37
C GLN A 546 16.25 33.45 -10.07
N LEU A 547 17.13 32.58 -9.59
CA LEU A 547 16.94 31.92 -8.30
C LEU A 547 17.07 32.94 -7.18
N VAL A 548 16.02 33.12 -6.37
CA VAL A 548 16.02 34.08 -5.26
C VAL A 548 16.10 33.42 -3.89
N ARG A 549 15.72 32.13 -3.77
CA ARG A 549 15.80 31.39 -2.50
C ARG A 549 15.79 29.88 -2.73
N HIS A 550 16.68 29.13 -2.09
CA HIS A 550 16.63 27.66 -2.11
C HIS A 550 15.40 27.10 -1.39
N ALA A 551 14.99 25.88 -1.76
CA ALA A 551 14.06 25.12 -0.95
C ALA A 551 14.76 24.68 0.35
N THR A 552 14.31 25.19 1.50
CA THR A 552 14.75 24.68 2.80
C THR A 552 14.33 23.21 2.89
N GLN A 553 15.29 22.31 3.15
CA GLN A 553 14.93 20.98 3.61
C GLN A 553 14.24 21.09 4.97
N PRO A 554 13.25 20.24 5.30
CA PRO A 554 12.82 20.11 6.68
C PRO A 554 13.96 19.48 7.48
N GLY A 555 14.75 20.29 8.20
CA GLY A 555 15.64 19.84 9.28
C GLY A 555 14.78 19.34 10.44
N TYR A 556 15.08 18.21 11.08
CA TYR A 556 16.16 18.09 12.07
C TYR A 556 16.32 19.36 12.88
N ASP A 557 15.63 19.37 14.01
CA ASP A 557 15.67 20.39 15.05
C ASP A 557 17.06 20.35 15.72
N THR A 558 18.00 21.14 15.21
CA THR A 558 19.20 21.52 15.96
C THR A 558 18.85 22.78 16.72
N GLY A 559 18.43 22.61 17.99
CA GLY A 559 18.23 23.72 18.91
C GLY A 559 19.55 24.44 19.15
N ASP A 560 19.57 25.74 18.85
CA ASP A 560 20.63 26.63 19.31
C ASP A 560 20.44 26.97 20.81
N PRO A 561 21.52 27.31 21.52
CA PRO A 561 21.57 27.42 22.97
C PRO A 561 21.16 28.82 23.46
N GLU A 562 20.58 28.88 24.66
CA GLU A 562 20.49 30.11 25.46
C GLU A 562 20.87 29.83 26.93
N PRO A 563 21.26 30.86 27.70
CA PRO A 563 22.52 30.86 28.44
C PRO A 563 22.36 30.74 29.97
N ASP A 564 23.48 30.38 30.59
CA ASP A 564 23.93 30.67 31.97
C ASP A 564 22.88 30.91 33.06
N SER A 565 22.82 29.98 34.01
CA SER A 565 22.66 30.31 35.43
C SER A 565 23.53 29.41 36.31
N GLU A 566 24.21 30.06 37.23
CA GLU A 566 25.30 29.59 38.09
C GLU A 566 24.86 28.62 39.20
N PHE A 567 25.71 27.60 39.45
CA PHE A 567 26.23 26.98 40.70
C PHE A 567 25.44 27.08 42.05
N PRO A 568 25.66 26.18 43.07
CA PRO A 568 26.91 25.43 43.33
C PRO A 568 26.83 23.96 43.79
N ASP A 569 27.91 23.25 43.46
CA ASP A 569 28.79 22.43 44.31
C ASP A 569 28.23 21.71 45.56
N SER A 570 28.34 20.37 45.56
CA SER A 570 28.57 19.59 46.79
C SER A 570 29.14 18.19 46.48
N GLY A 571 30.44 18.04 46.65
CA GLY A 571 31.02 17.06 47.57
C GLY A 571 30.99 15.56 47.21
N LEU A 572 32.11 15.11 46.64
CA LEU A 572 32.70 13.77 46.86
C LEU A 572 32.84 13.45 48.38
N PRO A 573 32.89 12.17 48.79
CA PRO A 573 34.22 11.55 48.85
C PRO A 573 34.31 10.08 48.40
N ASP A 574 35.50 9.78 47.89
CA ASP A 574 36.13 8.47 47.81
C ASP A 574 36.13 7.71 49.16
N ALA A 575 35.99 6.39 49.06
CA ALA A 575 36.61 5.38 49.91
C ALA A 575 36.43 4.03 49.18
N GLY A 576 37.39 3.15 49.01
CA GLY A 576 38.72 2.98 49.58
C GLY A 576 39.07 1.50 49.38
N ASP A 577 40.31 1.25 48.97
CA ASP A 577 40.87 -0.07 48.69
C ASP A 577 41.00 -1.00 49.91
N ALA A 578 41.09 -2.30 49.57
CA ALA A 578 41.80 -3.42 50.24
C ALA A 578 41.10 -4.22 51.37
N PRO A 579 41.55 -5.47 51.69
CA PRO A 579 42.27 -6.49 50.91
C PRO A 579 41.60 -7.90 50.97
N GLY A 580 42.19 -8.87 50.25
CA GLY A 580 41.71 -10.24 50.12
C GLY A 580 41.87 -11.15 51.34
N ASN A 581 41.36 -12.39 51.20
CA ASN A 581 41.82 -13.58 51.90
C ASN A 581 41.30 -14.85 51.22
N ALA A 582 42.23 -15.80 51.04
CA ALA A 582 42.12 -17.24 50.77
C ALA A 582 41.47 -17.72 49.46
#